data_AF-A0A914FRA3-F1
#
_entry.id   AF-A0A914FRA3-F1
#
_cell.length_a   1.000
_cell.length_b   1.000
_cell.length_c   1.000
_cell.angle_alpha   90.00
_cell.angle_beta   90.00
_cell.angle_gamma   90.00
#
_symmetry.space_group_name_H-M   'P 1'
#
loop_
_entity.id
_entity.type
_entity.pdbx_description
1 polymer ?
#
loop_
_entity_poly.entity_id
_entity_poly.type
_entity_poly.pdbx_seq_one_letter_code
_entity_poly.pdbx_strand_id
1 'polypeptide(L)'
;MDINNLFCDHQKMDISNIKLTNITQEEVFQLIVEKVFANPIFSGGALLSIAGFFWYFVDWAWNIGSRLFRERYFTSLELTNENMTYRWVVDHINRNSKWETRNLSVESTLDENETGVSSLKHKFIPGLGNHYFYYKNRLVYFERTRDKRNVNVTDERGMSFNRRMETVT
;
A
#
# COMPACT_ATOMS: atom_id res chain seq x y z
N MET A 1 -54.82 -27.75 33.75
CA MET A 1 -53.86 -28.01 32.65
C MET A 1 -52.52 -27.54 33.16
N ASP A 2 -51.73 -28.47 33.69
CA ASP A 2 -50.53 -28.19 34.48
C ASP A 2 -49.32 -27.86 33.60
N ILE A 3 -48.63 -26.78 34.00
CA ILE A 3 -47.53 -26.13 33.26
C ILE A 3 -46.15 -26.65 33.74
N ASN A 4 -46.12 -27.74 34.51
CA ASN A 4 -44.92 -28.19 35.24
C ASN A 4 -44.10 -29.29 34.55
N ASN A 5 -44.42 -29.68 33.32
CA ASN A 5 -43.79 -30.83 32.65
C ASN A 5 -42.82 -30.49 31.51
N LEU A 6 -42.33 -29.25 31.41
CA LEU A 6 -41.47 -28.82 30.28
C LEU A 6 -40.00 -28.58 30.62
N PHE A 7 -39.56 -28.87 31.85
CA PHE A 7 -38.15 -28.76 32.22
C PHE A 7 -37.71 -29.95 33.08
N CYS A 8 -37.46 -31.08 32.44
CA CYS A 8 -36.60 -32.13 32.99
C CYS A 8 -35.96 -32.92 31.86
N ASP A 9 -34.80 -32.45 31.42
CA ASP A 9 -33.70 -33.35 31.12
C ASP A 9 -32.39 -32.55 31.19
N HIS A 10 -32.03 -32.19 32.42
CA HIS A 10 -30.67 -31.73 32.69
C HIS A 10 -29.80 -32.99 32.72
N GLN A 11 -29.24 -33.35 31.56
CA GLN A 11 -28.22 -34.39 31.47
C GLN A 11 -27.01 -33.91 32.28
N LYS A 12 -26.97 -34.36 33.53
CA LYS A 12 -25.87 -34.18 34.46
C LYS A 12 -24.67 -34.87 33.82
N MET A 13 -23.71 -34.09 33.31
CA MET A 13 -22.43 -34.68 32.92
C MET A 13 -21.76 -35.16 34.21
N ASP A 14 -21.75 -36.48 34.42
CA ASP A 14 -20.97 -37.10 35.48
C ASP A 14 -19.47 -36.98 35.12
N ILE A 15 -18.80 -36.00 35.73
CA ILE A 15 -17.36 -35.74 35.57
C ILE A 15 -16.52 -36.71 36.46
N SER A 16 -17.15 -37.61 37.21
CA SER A 16 -16.50 -38.39 38.27
C SER A 16 -15.69 -39.62 37.81
N ASN A 17 -15.67 -39.96 36.51
CA ASN A 17 -14.94 -41.15 36.02
C ASN A 17 -13.99 -40.87 34.86
N ILE A 18 -13.39 -39.69 34.80
CA ILE A 18 -12.23 -39.48 33.92
C ILE A 18 -11.03 -40.08 34.64
N LYS A 19 -10.73 -41.35 34.34
CA LYS A 19 -9.39 -41.91 34.60
C LYS A 19 -8.40 -40.99 33.88
N LEU A 20 -7.71 -40.15 34.63
CA LEU A 20 -6.53 -39.41 34.18
C LEU A 20 -5.39 -40.41 33.99
N THR A 21 -5.53 -41.32 33.03
CA THR A 21 -4.41 -42.03 32.43
C THR A 21 -3.66 -41.03 31.57
N ASN A 22 -2.35 -41.21 31.39
CA ASN A 22 -1.50 -40.36 30.55
C ASN A 22 -2.04 -40.32 29.10
N ILE A 23 -2.94 -39.39 28.83
CA ILE A 23 -3.56 -39.18 27.53
C ILE A 23 -2.68 -38.17 26.80
N THR A 24 -2.29 -38.53 25.59
CA THR A 24 -1.50 -37.64 24.74
C THR A 24 -2.35 -36.44 24.33
N GLN A 25 -1.78 -35.24 24.20
CA GLN A 25 -2.54 -34.02 23.85
C GLN A 25 -3.34 -34.17 22.55
N GLU A 26 -2.85 -35.00 21.63
CA GLU A 26 -3.53 -35.38 20.39
C GLU A 26 -4.86 -36.10 20.65
N GLU A 27 -4.91 -37.03 21.59
CA GLU A 27 -6.14 -37.77 21.94
C GLU A 27 -7.17 -36.87 22.62
N VAL A 28 -6.73 -35.91 23.44
CA VAL A 28 -7.62 -34.91 24.06
C VAL A 28 -8.27 -34.03 22.99
N PHE A 29 -7.48 -33.58 22.00
CA PHE A 29 -7.98 -32.75 20.91
C PHE A 29 -9.05 -33.48 20.09
N GLN A 30 -8.79 -34.73 19.70
CA GLN A 30 -9.77 -35.52 18.92
C GLN A 30 -11.08 -35.72 19.69
N LEU A 31 -11.01 -35.99 21.00
CA LEU A 31 -12.20 -36.13 21.85
C LEU A 31 -12.99 -34.83 21.99
N ILE A 32 -12.32 -33.68 22.04
CA ILE A 32 -12.97 -32.36 22.09
C ILE A 32 -13.66 -32.06 20.76
N VAL A 33 -12.97 -32.30 19.64
CA VAL A 33 -13.52 -32.12 18.28
C VAL A 33 -14.78 -32.97 18.12
N GLU A 34 -14.71 -34.27 18.43
CA GLU A 34 -15.85 -35.17 18.31
C GLU A 34 -17.04 -34.71 19.16
N LYS A 35 -16.81 -34.30 20.41
CA LYS A 35 -17.89 -33.85 21.31
C LYS A 35 -18.47 -32.48 20.96
N VAL A 36 -17.67 -31.58 20.40
CA VAL A 36 -18.11 -30.23 19.96
C VAL A 36 -18.91 -30.31 18.67
N PHE A 37 -18.51 -31.16 17.72
CA PHE A 37 -19.22 -31.34 16.45
C PHE A 37 -20.42 -32.30 16.54
N ALA A 38 -20.49 -33.17 17.56
CA ALA A 38 -21.63 -34.05 17.79
C ALA A 38 -22.92 -33.29 18.18
N ASN A 39 -22.81 -32.06 18.70
CA ASN A 39 -23.98 -31.25 19.04
C ASN A 39 -24.24 -30.14 18.00
N PRO A 40 -25.41 -30.14 17.33
CA PRO A 40 -25.73 -29.22 16.24
C PRO A 40 -25.76 -27.73 16.63
N ILE A 41 -26.00 -27.41 17.92
CA ILE A 41 -26.01 -26.02 18.40
C ILE A 41 -24.58 -25.52 18.61
N PHE A 42 -23.68 -26.38 19.13
CA PHE A 42 -22.28 -26.02 19.37
C PHE A 42 -21.44 -26.05 18.09
N SER A 43 -21.77 -26.91 17.12
CA SER A 43 -21.09 -26.96 15.82
C SER A 43 -21.24 -25.67 15.01
N GLY A 44 -22.40 -25.00 15.07
CA GLY A 44 -22.63 -23.71 14.41
C GLY A 44 -21.81 -22.57 15.04
N GLY A 45 -21.70 -22.55 16.38
CA GLY A 45 -20.87 -21.58 17.10
C GLY A 45 -19.37 -21.77 16.84
N ALA A 46 -18.91 -23.02 16.80
CA ALA A 46 -17.53 -23.36 16.45
C ALA A 46 -17.17 -22.89 15.03
N LEU A 47 -18.07 -23.09 14.05
CA LEU A 47 -17.85 -22.65 12.68
C LEU A 47 -17.74 -21.12 12.56
N LEU A 48 -18.64 -20.38 13.22
CA LEU A 48 -18.58 -18.91 13.24
C LEU A 48 -17.31 -18.40 13.90
N SER A 49 -16.87 -19.05 14.97
CA SER A 49 -15.66 -18.68 15.70
C SER A 49 -14.41 -18.88 14.84
N ILE A 50 -14.33 -20.02 14.15
CA ILE A 50 -13.24 -20.31 13.21
C ILE A 50 -13.28 -19.36 12.01
N ALA A 51 -14.46 -19.09 11.44
CA ALA A 51 -14.61 -18.15 10.33
C ALA A 51 -14.18 -16.72 10.72
N GLY A 52 -14.54 -16.27 11.92
CA GLY A 52 -14.13 -14.97 12.45
C GLY A 52 -12.62 -14.90 12.72
N PHE A 53 -12.05 -15.94 13.34
CA PHE A 53 -10.60 -16.02 13.56
C PHE A 53 -9.83 -16.05 12.25
N PHE A 54 -10.33 -16.79 11.25
CA PHE A 54 -9.75 -16.85 9.92
C PHE A 54 -9.75 -15.48 9.24
N TRP A 55 -10.89 -14.77 9.27
CA TRP A 55 -10.97 -13.42 8.71
C TRP A 55 -10.02 -12.44 9.40
N TYR A 56 -9.98 -12.48 10.73
CA TYR A 56 -9.06 -11.66 11.52
C TYR A 56 -7.59 -11.96 11.17
N PHE A 57 -7.24 -13.24 11.04
CA PHE A 57 -5.89 -13.65 10.68
C PHE A 57 -5.50 -13.17 9.27
N VAL A 58 -6.42 -13.25 8.30
CA VAL A 58 -6.21 -12.74 6.93
C VAL A 58 -5.93 -11.25 6.95
N ASP A 59 -6.74 -10.46 7.65
CA ASP A 59 -6.54 -9.01 7.72
C ASP A 59 -5.22 -8.67 8.43
N TRP A 60 -4.90 -9.34 9.54
CA TRP A 60 -3.63 -9.19 10.22
C TRP A 60 -2.44 -9.51 9.30
N ALA A 61 -2.49 -10.65 8.60
CA ALA A 61 -1.47 -11.09 7.67
C ALA A 61 -1.34 -10.14 6.46
N TRP A 62 -2.45 -9.62 5.95
CA TRP A 62 -2.46 -8.68 4.83
C TRP A 62 -1.85 -7.33 5.21
N ASN A 63 -2.21 -6.80 6.37
CA ASN A 63 -1.69 -5.54 6.87
C ASN A 63 -0.17 -5.61 7.13
N ILE A 64 0.29 -6.66 7.82
CA ILE A 64 1.73 -6.82 8.09
C ILE A 64 2.50 -7.20 6.82
N GLY A 65 1.93 -8.07 5.99
CA GLY A 65 2.53 -8.51 4.74
C GLY A 65 2.69 -7.36 3.74
N SER A 66 1.64 -6.56 3.55
CA SER A 66 1.70 -5.41 2.64
C SER A 66 2.68 -4.33 3.12
N ARG A 67 2.83 -4.15 4.43
CA ARG A 67 3.83 -3.23 5.00
C ARG A 67 5.26 -3.72 4.74
N LEU A 68 5.57 -4.96 5.11
CA LEU A 68 6.91 -5.53 4.88
C LEU A 68 7.24 -5.60 3.39
N PHE A 69 6.23 -5.89 2.56
CA PHE A 69 6.36 -5.85 1.12
C PHE A 69 6.75 -4.45 0.62
N ARG A 70 6.06 -3.40 1.11
CA ARG A 70 6.36 -2.01 0.77
C ARG A 70 7.78 -1.60 1.16
N GLU A 71 8.24 -1.99 2.35
CA GLU A 71 9.54 -1.58 2.89
C GLU A 71 10.72 -2.35 2.25
N ARG A 72 10.53 -3.63 1.87
CA ARG A 72 11.65 -4.48 1.39
C ARG A 72 11.78 -4.55 -0.12
N TYR A 73 10.67 -4.45 -0.87
CA TYR A 73 10.68 -4.72 -2.32
C TYR A 73 10.64 -3.47 -3.18
N PHE A 74 10.33 -2.30 -2.62
CA PHE A 74 10.40 -1.04 -3.35
C PHE A 74 11.68 -0.29 -3.00
N THR A 75 12.41 0.12 -4.02
CA THR A 75 13.53 1.04 -3.89
C THR A 75 13.07 2.40 -4.37
N SER A 76 13.16 3.42 -3.51
CA SER A 76 12.94 4.81 -3.90
C SER A 76 14.25 5.42 -4.43
N LEU A 77 14.15 6.16 -5.52
CA LEU A 77 15.23 6.98 -6.04
C LEU A 77 14.70 8.42 -6.12
N GLU A 78 15.25 9.30 -5.30
CA GLU A 78 14.91 10.71 -5.31
C GLU A 78 15.92 11.48 -6.16
N LEU A 79 15.42 12.24 -7.13
CA LEU A 79 16.23 13.10 -7.99
C LEU A 79 15.80 14.55 -7.79
N THR A 80 16.73 15.37 -7.28
CA THR A 80 16.52 16.82 -7.17
C THR A 80 16.73 17.50 -8.53
N ASN A 81 16.06 18.64 -8.74
CA ASN A 81 16.18 19.43 -9.97
C ASN A 81 17.59 20.05 -10.15
N GLU A 82 18.38 20.12 -9.08
CA GLU A 82 19.76 20.64 -9.12
C GLU A 82 20.74 19.66 -9.78
N ASN A 83 20.40 18.37 -9.82
CA ASN A 83 21.23 17.37 -10.47
C ASN A 83 21.07 17.43 -12.00
N MET A 84 22.19 17.39 -12.73
CA MET A 84 22.18 17.36 -14.20
C MET A 84 21.41 16.17 -14.79
N THR A 85 21.38 15.05 -14.05
CA THR A 85 20.73 13.80 -14.48
C THR A 85 19.22 13.91 -14.49
N TYR A 86 18.63 14.86 -13.74
CA TYR A 86 17.19 15.05 -13.67
C TYR A 86 16.58 15.24 -15.06
N ARG A 87 17.21 16.10 -15.87
CA ARG A 87 16.72 16.40 -17.22
C ARG A 87 16.73 15.19 -18.14
N TRP A 88 17.82 14.42 -18.11
CA TRP A 88 17.94 13.21 -18.90
C TRP A 88 16.90 12.15 -18.50
N VAL A 89 16.65 11.98 -17.19
CA VAL A 89 15.65 11.01 -16.70
C VAL A 89 14.24 11.38 -17.13
N VAL A 90 13.84 12.65 -16.95
CA VAL A 90 12.50 13.11 -17.36
C VAL A 90 12.28 12.90 -18.86
N ASP A 91 13.30 13.19 -19.67
CA ASP A 91 13.26 12.95 -21.11
C ASP A 91 13.19 11.47 -21.47
N HIS A 92 13.91 10.62 -20.74
CA HIS A 92 13.89 9.17 -20.92
C HIS A 92 12.51 8.60 -20.58
N ILE A 93 11.92 9.03 -19.47
CA ILE A 93 10.57 8.64 -19.06
C ILE A 93 9.57 9.09 -20.13
N ASN A 94 9.64 10.34 -20.59
CA ASN A 94 8.73 10.84 -21.62
C ASN A 94 8.78 10.04 -22.93
N ARG A 95 9.98 9.60 -23.34
CA ARG A 95 10.14 8.74 -24.54
C ARG A 95 9.55 7.33 -24.36
N ASN A 96 9.58 6.80 -23.13
CA ASN A 96 9.09 5.45 -22.82
C ASN A 96 7.61 5.42 -22.39
N SER A 97 7.08 6.55 -21.90
CA SER A 97 5.75 6.68 -21.30
C SER A 97 4.72 7.31 -22.26
N LYS A 98 4.90 7.07 -23.57
CA LYS A 98 4.13 7.74 -24.63
C LYS A 98 2.62 7.52 -24.55
N TRP A 99 2.16 6.42 -23.95
CA TRP A 99 0.74 6.07 -23.88
C TRP A 99 0.13 6.18 -22.47
N GLU A 100 0.95 6.33 -21.43
CA GLU A 100 0.52 6.21 -20.03
C GLU A 100 0.49 7.55 -19.26
N THR A 101 1.08 8.60 -19.83
CA THR A 101 1.22 9.91 -19.17
C THR A 101 -0.03 10.76 -19.34
N ARG A 102 -0.85 10.91 -18.30
CA ARG A 102 -2.10 11.70 -18.35
C ARG A 102 -1.90 13.21 -18.15
N ASN A 103 -0.98 13.60 -17.27
CA ASN A 103 -0.70 15.00 -16.96
C ASN A 103 0.59 15.42 -17.67
N LEU A 104 0.52 16.44 -18.55
CA LEU A 104 1.67 16.95 -19.28
C LEU A 104 1.93 18.41 -18.92
N SER A 105 3.21 18.76 -18.82
CA SER A 105 3.71 20.12 -18.70
C SER A 105 4.47 20.46 -19.97
N VAL A 106 4.34 21.70 -20.42
CA VAL A 106 5.06 22.20 -21.57
C VAL A 106 6.30 22.94 -21.10
N GLU A 107 7.41 22.60 -21.71
CA GLU A 107 8.63 23.39 -21.63
C GLU A 107 8.89 24.04 -22.98
N SER A 108 9.06 25.36 -22.95
CA SER A 108 9.27 26.18 -24.13
C SER A 108 10.67 26.77 -24.05
N THR A 109 11.50 26.49 -25.05
CA THR A 109 12.82 27.13 -25.20
C THR A 109 12.76 28.09 -26.37
N LEU A 110 13.06 29.35 -26.10
CA LEU A 110 13.22 30.37 -27.12
C LEU A 110 14.69 30.40 -27.55
N ASP A 111 14.93 30.18 -28.82
CA ASP A 111 16.25 30.17 -29.44
C ASP A 111 16.33 31.42 -30.31
N GLU A 112 17.01 32.45 -29.81
CA GLU A 112 17.15 33.74 -30.49
C GLU A 112 18.48 33.76 -31.25
N ASN A 113 18.40 33.78 -32.58
CA ASN A 113 19.59 33.97 -33.40
C ASN A 113 20.02 35.45 -33.38
N GLU A 114 21.31 35.71 -33.55
CA GLU A 114 21.89 37.07 -33.65
C GLU A 114 21.26 37.92 -34.78
N THR A 115 20.63 37.27 -35.77
CA THR A 115 19.91 37.89 -36.88
C THR A 115 18.50 38.39 -36.50
N GLY A 116 18.07 38.23 -35.24
CA GLY A 116 16.75 38.66 -34.76
C GLY A 116 15.61 37.69 -35.11
N VAL A 117 15.93 36.49 -35.60
CA VAL A 117 14.95 35.43 -35.85
C VAL A 117 14.83 34.58 -34.59
N SER A 118 13.67 34.59 -33.96
CA SER A 118 13.38 33.77 -32.77
C SER A 118 12.70 32.47 -33.17
N SER A 119 13.26 31.33 -32.75
CA SER A 119 12.69 30.00 -32.93
C SER A 119 12.17 29.47 -31.60
N LEU A 120 10.89 29.12 -31.55
CA LEU A 120 10.24 28.61 -30.35
C LEU A 120 10.12 27.09 -30.45
N LYS A 121 10.81 26.38 -29.56
CA LYS A 121 10.75 24.92 -29.47
C LYS A 121 9.92 24.53 -28.24
N HIS A 122 8.90 23.71 -28.45
CA HIS A 122 8.05 23.19 -27.38
C HIS A 122 8.31 21.70 -27.15
N LYS A 123 8.46 21.33 -25.87
CA LYS A 123 8.63 19.96 -25.44
C LYS A 123 7.62 19.63 -24.36
N PHE A 124 6.89 18.54 -24.56
CA PHE A 124 6.01 17.99 -23.53
C PHE A 124 6.83 17.11 -22.58
N ILE A 125 6.65 17.30 -21.28
CA ILE A 125 7.24 16.50 -20.21
C ILE A 125 6.14 16.06 -19.25
N PRO A 126 6.31 14.96 -18.49
CA PRO A 126 5.38 14.58 -17.44
C PRO A 126 5.15 15.74 -16.45
N GLY A 127 3.88 16.09 -16.26
CA GLY A 127 3.44 17.11 -15.32
C GLY A 127 3.63 16.70 -13.85
N LEU A 128 3.18 17.56 -12.95
CA LEU A 128 3.18 17.25 -11.51
C LEU A 128 2.20 16.11 -11.20
N GLY A 129 2.56 15.29 -10.22
CA GLY A 129 1.77 14.15 -9.76
C GLY A 129 2.38 12.80 -10.14
N ASN A 130 1.50 11.80 -10.23
CA ASN A 130 1.87 10.38 -10.26
C ASN A 130 1.75 9.83 -11.69
N HIS A 131 2.76 9.10 -12.11
CA HIS A 131 2.86 8.49 -13.42
C HIS A 131 3.35 7.05 -13.29
N TYR A 132 2.88 6.19 -14.18
CA TYR A 132 3.24 4.79 -14.23
C TYR A 132 3.76 4.48 -15.62
N PHE A 133 4.84 3.73 -15.72
CA PHE A 133 5.34 3.24 -17.01
C PHE A 133 6.05 1.90 -16.84
N TYR A 134 6.09 1.13 -17.92
CA TYR A 134 6.82 -0.14 -17.94
C TYR A 134 8.25 0.07 -18.43
N TYR A 135 9.22 -0.50 -17.72
CA TYR A 135 10.62 -0.55 -18.13
C TYR A 135 11.17 -1.96 -17.92
N LYS A 136 11.64 -2.60 -18.99
CA LYS A 136 12.18 -3.98 -18.95
C LYS A 136 11.27 -4.96 -18.18
N ASN A 137 9.97 -4.96 -18.51
CA ASN A 137 8.95 -5.80 -17.87
C ASN A 137 8.70 -5.51 -16.38
N ARG A 138 9.13 -4.36 -15.87
CA ARG A 138 8.86 -3.90 -14.50
C ARG A 138 8.01 -2.64 -14.55
N LEU A 139 6.96 -2.60 -13.74
CA LEU A 139 6.17 -1.39 -13.54
C LEU A 139 6.96 -0.43 -12.65
N VAL A 140 7.20 0.78 -13.14
CA VAL A 140 7.91 1.84 -12.41
C VAL A 140 6.89 2.90 -12.02
N TYR A 141 6.89 3.25 -10.74
CA TYR A 141 6.15 4.39 -10.20
C TYR A 141 7.05 5.62 -10.24
N PHE A 142 6.57 6.69 -10.86
CA PHE A 142 7.26 7.97 -10.93
C PHE A 142 6.36 9.06 -10.37
N GLU A 143 6.85 9.78 -9.37
CA GLU A 143 6.14 10.89 -8.77
C GLU A 143 6.97 12.16 -8.93
N ARG A 144 6.34 13.22 -9.44
CA ARG A 144 6.94 14.54 -9.57
C ARG A 144 6.21 15.52 -8.66
N THR A 145 6.85 15.87 -7.55
CA THR A 145 6.37 16.90 -6.63
C THR A 145 7.16 18.20 -6.81
N ARG A 146 6.56 19.30 -6.35
CA ARG A 146 7.24 20.61 -6.24
C ARG A 146 7.11 21.09 -4.81
N ASP A 147 8.24 21.42 -4.20
CA ASP A 147 8.24 22.09 -2.91
C ASP A 147 7.57 23.45 -3.03
N LYS A 148 6.44 23.63 -2.34
CA LYS A 148 5.68 24.90 -2.35
C LYS A 148 6.33 25.98 -1.47
N ARG A 149 7.25 25.60 -0.57
CA ARG A 149 7.84 26.49 0.44
C ARG A 149 9.19 27.08 0.02
N ASN A 150 9.85 26.44 -0.92
CA ASN A 150 11.22 26.71 -1.32
C ASN A 150 11.24 27.10 -2.79
N VAL A 151 11.67 28.33 -3.08
CA VAL A 151 11.96 28.74 -4.45
C VAL A 151 13.45 28.93 -4.58
N ASN A 152 14.04 28.14 -5.47
CA ASN A 152 15.41 28.35 -5.93
C ASN A 152 15.41 29.60 -6.81
N VAL A 153 15.85 30.71 -6.23
CA VAL A 153 16.08 31.94 -6.96
C VAL A 153 17.52 31.89 -7.44
N THR A 154 17.70 31.91 -8.75
CA THR A 154 19.02 32.05 -9.37
C THR A 154 19.27 33.53 -9.62
N ASP A 155 20.30 34.09 -9.00
CA ASP A 155 20.75 35.47 -9.26
C ASP A 155 21.39 35.54 -10.65
N GLU A 156 21.47 36.74 -11.24
CA GLU A 156 22.06 36.99 -12.57
C GLU A 156 23.55 36.55 -12.63
N ARG A 157 24.19 36.44 -11.47
CA ARG A 157 25.57 35.93 -11.29
C ARG A 157 25.67 34.40 -11.23
N GLY A 158 24.57 33.68 -11.46
CA GLY A 158 24.53 32.21 -11.44
C GLY A 158 24.56 31.57 -10.05
N MET A 159 24.43 32.36 -8.99
CA MET A 159 24.34 31.83 -7.61
C MET A 159 22.89 31.47 -7.27
N SER A 160 22.64 30.22 -6.88
CA SER A 160 21.33 29.75 -6.43
C SER A 160 21.19 29.90 -4.91
N PHE A 161 20.19 30.66 -4.46
CA PHE A 161 19.81 30.74 -3.06
C PHE A 161 18.39 30.24 -2.86
N ASN A 162 18.17 29.48 -1.78
CA ASN A 162 16.86 28.98 -1.43
C ASN A 162 16.14 30.02 -0.55
N ARG A 163 15.13 30.70 -1.10
CA ARG A 163 14.34 31.68 -0.34
C ARG A 163 13.10 30.98 0.24
N ARG A 164 13.00 30.93 1.57
CA ARG A 164 11.78 30.49 2.25
C ARG A 164 10.70 31.55 2.05
N MET A 165 9.61 31.21 1.38
CA MET A 165 8.46 32.10 1.29
C MET A 165 7.66 31.99 2.59
N GLU A 166 7.71 33.02 3.41
CA GLU A 166 6.74 33.19 4.49
C GLU A 166 5.42 33.65 3.85
N THR A 167 4.36 32.89 4.10
CA THR A 167 3.02 33.23 3.62
C THR A 167 2.56 34.48 4.34
N VAL A 168 2.55 35.62 3.64
CA VAL A 168 1.83 36.81 4.11
C VAL A 168 0.34 36.47 4.00
N THR A 169 -0.28 36.24 5.15
CA THR A 169 -1.72 35.99 5.32
C THR A 169 -2.54 37.24 5.05
#